data_AF-D0LFB9-F1
#
_entry.id   AF-D0LFB9-F1
#
_cell.length_a   1.000
_cell.length_b   1.000
_cell.length_c   1.000
_cell.angle_alpha   90.00
_cell.angle_beta   90.00
_cell.angle_gamma   90.00
#
_symmetry.space_group_name_H-M   'P 1'
#
loop_
_entity.id
_entity.type
_entity.pdbx_description
1 polymer ?
#
loop_
_entity_poly.entity_id
_entity_poly.type
_entity_poly.pdbx_seq_one_letter_code
_entity_poly.pdbx_strand_id
1 'polypeptide(L)'
;MIFEVMDRRRGAGQLSGIVSPPVAEHLAVLVRHNVLRSGDPTAAAAVRRVHVQLRDPSTAEVFGTYAVGGRVRAFAGRAQRVPCRLPSVRAPRSHGLSKAEYRWQMVEFALS
;
A
#
# COMPACT_ATOMS: atom_id res chain seq x y z
N MET A 1 -5.26 4.17 -3.10
CA MET A 1 -3.81 4.43 -3.24
C MET A 1 -3.05 3.35 -4.00
N ILE A 2 -2.88 2.11 -3.51
CA ILE A 2 -2.07 1.07 -4.21
C ILE A 2 -2.55 0.84 -5.65
N PHE A 3 -3.83 0.51 -5.85
CA PHE A 3 -4.41 0.30 -7.18
C PHE A 3 -4.34 1.53 -8.09
N GLU A 4 -4.45 2.73 -7.54
CA GLU A 4 -4.31 3.97 -8.32
C GLU A 4 -2.89 4.17 -8.83
N VAL A 5 -1.88 3.81 -8.03
CA VAL A 5 -0.48 3.82 -8.46
C VAL A 5 -0.22 2.72 -9.49
N MET A 6 -0.81 1.54 -9.30
CA MET A 6 -0.72 0.43 -10.27
C MET A 6 -1.37 0.77 -11.62
N ASP A 7 -2.48 1.53 -11.61
CA ASP A 7 -3.10 2.11 -12.80
C ASP A 7 -2.33 3.30 -13.39
N ARG A 8 -1.26 3.77 -12.74
CA ARG A 8 -0.52 5.00 -13.03
C ARG A 8 -1.34 6.29 -12.93
N ARG A 9 -2.48 6.25 -12.22
CA ARG A 9 -3.28 7.44 -11.89
C ARG A 9 -2.64 8.29 -10.79
N ARG A 10 -1.68 7.74 -10.05
CA ARG A 10 -0.84 8.44 -9.07
C ARG A 10 0.63 8.03 -9.18
N GLY A 11 1.53 8.93 -8.79
CA GLY A 11 2.96 8.65 -8.74
C GLY A 11 3.35 7.71 -7.59
N ALA A 12 4.38 6.88 -7.80
CA ALA A 12 4.83 5.88 -6.83
C ALA A 12 5.27 6.46 -5.47
N GLY A 13 5.71 7.73 -5.43
CA GLY A 13 6.06 8.43 -4.18
C GLY A 13 4.90 8.53 -3.18
N GLN A 14 3.66 8.41 -3.64
CA GLN A 14 2.46 8.38 -2.78
C GLN A 14 2.36 7.10 -1.93
N LEU A 15 3.15 6.07 -2.22
CA LEU A 15 3.20 4.84 -1.43
C LEU A 15 4.17 4.94 -0.24
N SER A 16 4.97 6.00 -0.18
CA SER A 16 5.94 6.20 0.89
C SER A 16 5.25 6.20 2.27
N GLY A 17 5.71 5.33 3.16
CA GLY A 17 5.16 5.18 4.50
C GLY A 17 3.82 4.42 4.58
N ILE A 18 3.23 4.01 3.45
CA ILE A 18 2.01 3.19 3.36
C ILE A 18 2.36 1.72 3.09
N VAL A 19 3.40 1.49 2.29
CA VAL A 19 3.91 0.15 1.98
C VAL A 19 5.37 0.06 2.37
N SER A 20 5.83 -1.14 2.71
CA SER A 20 7.25 -1.40 2.96
C SER A 20 8.07 -1.23 1.68
N PRO A 21 9.38 -0.94 1.78
CA PRO A 21 10.23 -0.82 0.59
C PRO A 21 10.19 -2.06 -0.32
N PRO A 22 10.25 -3.31 0.18
CA PRO A 22 10.11 -4.49 -0.67
C PRO A 22 8.77 -4.56 -1.43
N VAL A 23 7.65 -4.16 -0.78
CA VAL A 23 6.35 -4.11 -1.46
C VAL A 23 6.31 -3.00 -2.50
N ALA A 24 6.92 -1.83 -2.23
CA ALA A 24 7.00 -0.76 -3.21
C ALA A 24 7.74 -1.19 -4.48
N GLU A 25 8.87 -1.90 -4.33
CA GLU A 25 9.63 -2.47 -5.43
C GLU A 25 8.82 -3.50 -6.21
N HIS A 26 8.15 -4.43 -5.50
CA HIS A 26 7.28 -5.42 -6.12
C HIS A 26 6.15 -4.76 -6.93
N LEU A 27 5.48 -3.75 -6.37
CA LEU A 27 4.44 -2.98 -7.06
C LEU A 27 5.00 -2.25 -8.29
N ALA A 28 6.21 -1.70 -8.22
CA ALA A 28 6.85 -1.06 -9.36
C ALA A 28 7.10 -2.06 -10.51
N VAL A 29 7.46 -3.30 -10.19
CA VAL A 29 7.58 -4.38 -11.17
C VAL A 29 6.22 -4.70 -11.80
N LEU A 30 5.16 -4.86 -11.01
CA LEU A 30 3.79 -5.11 -11.53
C LEU A 30 3.30 -3.97 -12.44
N VAL A 31 3.59 -2.72 -12.08
CA VAL A 31 3.30 -1.55 -12.92
C VAL A 31 4.04 -1.64 -14.25
N ARG A 32 5.36 -1.92 -14.22
CA ARG A 32 6.19 -2.05 -15.44
C ARG A 32 5.66 -3.14 -16.38
N HIS A 33 5.24 -4.28 -15.85
CA HIS A 33 4.65 -5.38 -16.62
C HIS A 33 3.17 -5.18 -16.97
N ASN A 34 2.58 -4.03 -16.61
CA ASN A 34 1.23 -3.64 -17.00
C ASN A 34 0.15 -4.63 -16.53
N VAL A 35 0.37 -5.26 -15.36
CA VAL A 35 -0.46 -6.38 -14.85
C VAL A 35 -1.93 -5.98 -14.63
N LEU A 36 -2.20 -4.69 -14.38
CA LEU A 36 -3.55 -4.14 -14.24
C LEU A 36 -4.13 -3.52 -15.51
N ARG A 37 -3.43 -3.50 -16.64
CA ARG A 37 -4.06 -3.02 -17.87
C ARG A 37 -4.78 -4.15 -18.58
N SER A 38 -6.10 -3.98 -18.69
CA SER A 38 -6.88 -4.70 -19.68
C SER A 38 -6.70 -4.08 -21.06
N GLY A 39 -7.09 -4.82 -22.11
CA GLY A 39 -7.09 -4.32 -23.49
C GLY A 39 -7.86 -3.02 -23.70
N ASP A 40 -8.76 -2.65 -22.78
CA ASP A 40 -9.35 -1.31 -22.71
C ASP A 40 -8.51 -0.38 -21.81
N PRO A 41 -7.84 0.65 -22.38
CA PRO A 41 -7.03 1.61 -21.64
C PRO A 41 -7.84 2.59 -20.77
N THR A 42 -9.17 2.61 -20.91
CA THR A 42 -10.07 3.48 -20.13
C THR A 42 -10.61 2.80 -18.87
N ALA A 43 -10.54 1.46 -18.79
CA ALA A 43 -11.05 0.69 -17.67
C ALA A 43 -10.06 0.66 -16.48
N ALA A 44 -10.13 1.69 -15.63
CA ALA A 44 -9.31 1.77 -14.41
C ALA A 44 -9.65 0.68 -13.39
N ALA A 45 -8.64 0.19 -12.65
CA ALA A 45 -8.87 -0.74 -11.57
C ALA A 45 -9.63 -0.06 -10.42
N ALA A 46 -10.68 -0.73 -9.95
CA ALA A 46 -11.53 -0.22 -8.88
C ALA A 46 -11.70 -1.29 -7.80
N VAL A 47 -11.20 -0.99 -6.60
CA VAL A 47 -11.41 -1.83 -5.41
C VAL A 47 -12.91 -1.89 -5.12
N ARG A 48 -13.43 -3.10 -4.91
CA ARG A 48 -14.86 -3.34 -4.67
C ARG A 48 -15.12 -3.68 -3.21
N ARG A 49 -14.29 -4.54 -2.64
CA ARG A 49 -14.43 -5.00 -1.27
C ARG A 49 -13.06 -5.18 -0.64
N VAL A 50 -12.96 -4.82 0.63
CA VAL A 50 -11.78 -5.04 1.46
C VAL A 50 -12.23 -5.63 2.77
N HIS A 51 -11.58 -6.73 3.17
CA HIS A 51 -11.71 -7.37 4.45
C HIS A 51 -10.37 -7.26 5.16
N VAL A 52 -10.39 -6.81 6.40
CA VAL A 52 -9.19 -6.70 7.24
C VAL A 52 -9.42 -7.56 8.47
N GLN A 53 -8.48 -8.45 8.75
CA GLN A 53 -8.49 -9.32 9.92
C GLN A 53 -7.24 -9.06 10.75
N LEU A 54 -7.40 -8.60 11.98
CA LEU A 54 -6.30 -8.53 12.93
C LEU A 54 -5.85 -9.97 13.29
N ARG A 55 -4.55 -10.23 13.19
CA ARG A 55 -3.94 -11.48 13.67
C ARG A 55 -3.35 -11.28 15.07
N ASP A 56 -2.79 -10.09 15.32
CA ASP A 56 -2.28 -9.64 16.61
C ASP A 56 -2.34 -8.10 16.69
N PRO A 57 -2.00 -7.45 17.83
CA PRO A 57 -2.08 -5.99 17.98
C PRO A 57 -1.24 -5.17 16.98
N SER A 58 -0.29 -5.81 16.30
CA SER A 58 0.65 -5.21 15.36
C SER A 58 0.58 -5.79 13.95
N THR A 59 -0.24 -6.82 13.68
CA THR A 59 -0.35 -7.45 12.36
C THR A 59 -1.81 -7.63 11.95
N ALA A 60 -2.09 -7.32 10.68
CA ALA A 60 -3.39 -7.54 10.05
C ALA A 60 -3.21 -8.23 8.71
N GLU A 61 -4.11 -9.15 8.38
CA GLU A 61 -4.27 -9.66 7.03
C GLU A 61 -5.32 -8.84 6.29
N VAL A 62 -5.08 -8.58 5.01
CA VAL A 62 -5.93 -7.77 4.15
C VAL A 62 -6.28 -8.59 2.93
N PHE A 63 -7.56 -8.76 2.67
CA PHE A 63 -8.08 -9.48 1.51
C PHE A 63 -9.09 -8.60 0.80
N GLY A 64 -9.26 -8.79 -0.50
CA GLY A 64 -10.27 -8.05 -1.19
C GLY A 64 -10.44 -8.43 -2.64
N THR A 65 -11.35 -7.72 -3.28
CA THR A 65 -11.59 -7.86 -4.70
C THR A 65 -11.53 -6.50 -5.39
N TYR A 66 -11.12 -6.52 -6.65
CA TYR A 66 -11.05 -5.35 -7.50
C TYR A 66 -11.58 -5.70 -8.89
N ALA A 67 -12.21 -4.73 -9.54
CA ALA A 67 -12.65 -4.85 -10.92
C ALA A 67 -11.59 -4.22 -11.83
N VAL A 68 -11.23 -4.89 -12.92
CA VAL A 68 -10.31 -4.39 -13.95
C VAL A 68 -10.70 -5.01 -15.30
N GLY A 69 -10.86 -4.19 -16.34
CA GLY A 69 -11.20 -4.69 -17.69
C GLY A 69 -12.44 -5.57 -17.76
N GLY A 70 -13.50 -5.21 -17.04
CA GLY A 70 -14.74 -6.00 -16.98
C GLY A 70 -14.64 -7.31 -16.19
N ARG A 71 -13.50 -7.63 -15.57
CA ARG A 71 -13.31 -8.82 -14.74
C ARG A 71 -13.14 -8.45 -13.27
N VAL A 72 -13.68 -9.27 -12.38
CA VAL A 72 -13.41 -9.18 -10.94
C VAL A 72 -12.26 -10.12 -10.61
N ARG A 73 -11.25 -9.60 -9.90
CA ARG A 73 -10.08 -10.33 -9.42
C ARG A 73 -9.92 -10.12 -7.92
N ALA A 74 -9.08 -10.94 -7.30
CA ALA A 74 -8.81 -10.86 -5.87
C ALA A 74 -7.40 -10.37 -5.59
N PHE A 75 -7.19 -9.88 -4.38
CA PHE A 75 -5.87 -9.57 -3.86
C PHE A 75 -5.79 -9.98 -2.39
N ALA A 76 -4.57 -10.22 -1.94
CA ALA A 76 -4.25 -10.49 -0.55
C ALA A 76 -3.02 -9.68 -0.15
N GLY A 77 -2.87 -9.44 1.15
CA GLY A 77 -1.73 -8.75 1.71
C GLY A 77 -1.68 -8.84 3.22
N ARG A 78 -0.58 -8.36 3.77
CA ARG A 78 -0.36 -8.27 5.20
C ARG A 78 0.07 -6.85 5.54
N ALA A 79 -0.54 -6.27 6.55
CA ALA A 79 -0.14 -5.00 7.12
C ALA A 79 0.50 -5.22 8.49
N GLN A 80 1.57 -4.50 8.77
CA GLN A 80 2.25 -4.50 10.05
C GLN A 80 2.35 -3.08 10.60
N ARG A 81 2.25 -2.96 11.92
CA ARG A 81 2.38 -1.71 12.64
C ARG A 81 3.86 -1.45 12.96
N VAL A 82 4.49 -0.58 12.17
CA VAL A 82 5.92 -0.28 12.28
C VAL A 82 6.14 1.07 12.99
N PRO A 83 7.20 1.20 13.80
CA PRO A 83 7.58 2.49 14.35
C PRO A 83 8.16 3.37 13.24
N CYS A 84 7.61 4.57 13.08
CA CYS A 84 8.15 5.63 12.25
C CYS A 84 8.58 6.79 13.14
N ARG A 85 9.75 7.38 12.83
CA ARG A 85 10.23 8.55 13.54
C ARG A 85 9.59 9.78 12.92
N LEU A 86 8.83 10.53 13.71
CA LEU A 86 8.40 11.85 13.28
C LEU A 86 9.59 12.82 13.45
N PRO A 87 9.86 13.67 12.45
CA PRO A 87 10.75 14.80 12.65
C PRO A 87 10.25 15.59 13.86
N SER A 88 11.13 15.80 14.84
CA SER A 88 10.80 16.69 15.95
C SER A 88 10.54 18.07 15.36
N VAL A 89 9.32 18.60 15.52
CA VAL A 89 8.98 19.96 15.06
C VAL A 89 9.74 20.92 15.95
N ARG A 90 10.98 21.23 15.52
CA ARG A 90 11.88 22.32 15.92
C ARG A 90 11.52 23.01 17.25
N ALA A 91 11.68 22.30 18.37
CA ALA A 91 11.81 22.97 19.67
C ALA A 91 13.20 23.61 19.75
N PRO A 92 13.34 24.88 20.18
CA PRO A 92 14.65 25.49 20.34
C PRO A 92 15.41 24.77 21.46
N ARG A 93 16.52 24.13 21.09
CA ARG A 93 17.61 23.64 21.97
C ARG A 93 17.27 22.61 23.05
N SER A 94 16.24 21.78 22.86
CA SER A 94 16.09 20.55 23.64
C SER A 94 16.57 19.36 22.80
N HIS A 95 17.52 18.58 23.34
CA HIS A 95 17.85 17.20 22.90
C HIS A 95 16.64 16.26 23.12
N GLY A 96 15.50 16.58 22.50
CA GLY A 96 14.26 15.82 22.63
C GLY A 96 14.33 14.58 21.77
N LEU A 97 14.24 13.41 22.41
CA LEU A 97 14.12 12.10 21.76
C LEU A 97 13.04 12.18 20.66
N SER A 98 13.38 11.72 19.44
CA SER A 98 12.41 11.65 18.34
C SER A 98 11.19 10.85 18.79
N LYS A 99 9.99 11.45 18.72
CA LYS A 99 8.74 10.73 19.02
C LYS A 99 8.55 9.62 17.99
N ALA A 100 8.55 8.37 18.45
CA ALA A 100 8.15 7.24 17.62
C ALA A 100 6.62 7.21 17.53
N GLU A 101 6.09 7.31 16.32
CA GLU A 101 4.69 7.06 16.02
C GLU A 101 4.58 5.69 15.35
N TYR A 102 3.56 4.92 15.68
CA TYR A 102 3.30 3.65 15.01
C TYR A 102 2.39 3.85 13.81
N ARG A 103 2.80 3.36 12.64
CA ARG A 103 1.99 3.40 11.41
C ARG A 103 1.84 2.01 10.83
N TRP A 104 0.66 1.75 10.29
CA TRP A 104 0.41 0.53 9.53
C TRP A 104 1.05 0.65 8.16
N GLN A 105 1.85 -0.34 7.79
CA GLN A 105 2.43 -0.49 6.47
C GLN A 105 2.06 -1.84 5.88
N MET A 106 1.68 -1.86 4.60
CA MET A 106 1.57 -3.10 3.85
C MET A 106 2.97 -3.70 3.67
N VAL A 107 3.21 -4.86 4.27
CA VAL A 107 4.50 -5.58 4.24
C VAL A 107 4.51 -6.74 3.25
N GLU A 108 3.33 -7.23 2.85
CA GLU A 108 3.15 -8.21 1.78
C GLU A 108 1.94 -7.82 0.93
N PHE A 109 2.00 -8.05 -0.38
CA PHE A 109 0.89 -7.78 -1.30
C PHE A 109 0.97 -8.69 -2.52
N ALA A 110 -0.14 -9.30 -2.90
CA ALA A 110 -0.25 -10.17 -4.05
C ALA A 110 -1.62 -10.01 -4.75
N LEU A 111 -1.61 -10.19 -6.07
CA LEU A 111 -2.81 -10.28 -6.88
C LEU A 111 -3.09 -11.76 -7.19
N SER A 112 -4.38 -12.10 -7.36
CA SER A 112 -4.86 -13.42 -7.78
C SER A 112 -5.49 -13.38 -9.17
#